data_AF-A0A1V5YIT3-F1
#
_entry.id   AF-A0A1V5YIT3-F1
#
_cell.length_a   1.000
_cell.length_b   1.000
_cell.length_c   1.000
_cell.angle_alpha   90.00
_cell.angle_beta   90.00
_cell.angle_gamma   90.00
#
_symmetry.space_group_name_H-M   'P 1'
#
loop_
_entity.id
_entity.type
_entity.pdbx_description
1 polymer ?
#
loop_
_entity_poly.entity_id
_entity_poly.type
_entity_poly.pdbx_seq_one_letter_code
_entity_poly.pdbx_strand_id
1 'polypeptide(L)'
;MNQPSLGVSAEDPGKVVLGTVPVEPDGSAHFAVPSGVPVFFQALDEDNMAVRTMRTLTYVQPGQSLSCIGCHESRDSTPVVYRFPAAARRAPSLLTPEAEGTWPLRYDRLVQPVLDASCVRCHQPGYNDTRAAAFDLTQGKSYDTLIGYADNDLRTLAFEKNRSEVGDCVARQSKLLAFLTAEGGHEGATLDRESLDRLKVWMDTYAHRQGAFSIEQEEQLAALREQAAWLSEN
;
A
#
# COMPACT_ATOMS: atom_id res chain seq x y z
N MET A 1 -22.39 -12.34 -2.72
CA MET A 1 -21.74 -11.02 -2.89
C MET A 1 -20.34 -11.12 -2.29
N ASN A 2 -19.34 -10.45 -2.86
CA ASN A 2 -17.89 -10.68 -2.65
C ASN A 2 -17.29 -11.89 -3.41
N GLN A 3 -17.57 -11.95 -4.72
CA GLN A 3 -16.89 -12.86 -5.65
C GLN A 3 -16.40 -12.05 -6.87
N PRO A 4 -15.08 -11.94 -7.10
CA PRO A 4 -14.00 -12.46 -6.25
C PRO A 4 -13.91 -11.73 -4.90
N SER A 5 -13.28 -12.37 -3.91
CA SER A 5 -12.90 -11.72 -2.65
C SER A 5 -11.60 -10.96 -2.86
N LEU A 6 -11.64 -9.62 -2.76
CA LEU A 6 -10.47 -8.78 -3.03
C LEU A 6 -9.48 -8.71 -1.87
N GLY A 7 -9.95 -8.83 -0.63
CA GLY A 7 -9.11 -8.64 0.54
C GLY A 7 -9.70 -9.24 1.81
N VAL A 8 -9.53 -8.50 2.90
CA VAL A 8 -9.92 -8.91 4.25
C VAL A 8 -11.41 -8.61 4.50
N SER A 9 -11.90 -7.49 4.01
CA SER A 9 -13.33 -7.13 4.11
C SER A 9 -14.10 -7.62 2.89
N ALA A 10 -15.43 -7.70 3.01
CA ALA A 10 -16.32 -7.96 1.89
C ALA A 10 -16.74 -6.69 1.12
N GLU A 11 -16.21 -5.54 1.55
CA GLU A 11 -16.55 -4.19 1.08
C GLU A 11 -15.32 -3.48 0.44
N ASP A 12 -14.17 -4.15 0.43
CA ASP A 12 -12.94 -3.66 -0.16
C ASP A 12 -13.13 -3.34 -1.65
N PRO A 13 -12.93 -2.09 -2.10
CA PRO A 13 -12.95 -1.78 -3.52
C PRO A 13 -11.68 -2.29 -4.21
N GLY A 14 -11.75 -2.41 -5.53
CA GLY A 14 -10.54 -2.58 -6.35
C GLY A 14 -9.57 -1.42 -6.12
N LYS A 15 -8.28 -1.73 -5.95
CA LYS A 15 -7.23 -0.79 -5.57
C LYS A 15 -5.96 -1.01 -6.36
N VAL A 16 -5.28 0.10 -6.61
CA VAL A 16 -3.98 0.22 -7.28
C VAL A 16 -3.21 1.31 -6.55
N VAL A 17 -1.91 1.13 -6.37
CA VAL A 17 -1.02 2.23 -5.97
C VAL A 17 -0.52 2.92 -7.23
N LEU A 18 -0.94 4.17 -7.42
CA LEU A 18 -0.56 4.93 -8.62
C LEU A 18 0.95 5.26 -8.62
N GLY A 19 1.54 5.37 -7.44
CA GLY A 19 2.93 5.72 -7.22
C GLY A 19 3.10 6.64 -6.01
N THR A 20 4.34 7.06 -5.77
CA THR A 20 4.72 7.97 -4.69
C THR A 20 5.25 9.29 -5.24
N VAL A 21 5.24 10.32 -4.40
CA VAL A 21 5.71 11.67 -4.74
C VAL A 21 6.42 12.27 -3.52
N PRO A 22 7.42 13.14 -3.73
CA PRO A 22 8.12 13.77 -2.63
C PRO A 22 7.22 14.79 -1.90
N VAL A 23 7.42 14.88 -0.58
CA VAL A 23 6.90 15.95 0.27
C VAL A 23 8.03 16.90 0.59
N GLU A 24 7.80 18.20 0.45
CA GLU A 24 8.79 19.24 0.75
C GLU A 24 9.05 19.33 2.26
N PRO A 25 10.19 19.87 2.71
CA PRO A 25 10.48 20.05 4.14
C PRO A 25 9.46 20.89 4.92
N ASP A 26 8.66 21.72 4.23
CA ASP A 26 7.56 22.50 4.82
C ASP A 26 6.22 21.73 4.86
N GLY A 27 6.21 20.44 4.49
CA GLY A 27 5.05 19.56 4.46
C GLY A 27 4.19 19.70 3.19
N SER A 28 4.55 20.57 2.25
CA SER A 28 3.78 20.76 1.03
C SER A 28 4.07 19.72 -0.05
N ALA A 29 3.07 19.39 -0.86
CA ALA A 29 3.20 18.51 -2.02
C ALA A 29 2.38 19.03 -3.19
N HIS A 30 2.89 18.87 -4.41
CA HIS A 30 2.24 19.27 -5.65
C HIS A 30 2.61 18.25 -6.74
N PHE A 31 1.62 17.56 -7.29
CA PHE A 31 1.81 16.43 -8.18
C PHE A 31 0.66 16.24 -9.15
N ALA A 32 0.94 15.60 -10.28
CA ALA A 32 -0.05 15.25 -11.29
C ALA A 32 -0.84 14.02 -10.85
N VAL A 33 -2.08 13.85 -11.31
CA VAL A 33 -2.88 12.62 -11.09
C VAL A 33 -3.70 12.33 -12.36
N PRO A 34 -4.16 11.09 -12.58
CA PRO A 34 -5.09 10.79 -13.66
C PRO A 34 -6.40 11.58 -13.51
N SER A 35 -6.87 12.16 -14.61
CA SER A 35 -8.17 12.84 -14.66
C SER A 35 -9.32 11.84 -14.65
N GLY A 36 -10.40 12.13 -13.92
CA GLY A 36 -11.60 11.29 -13.89
C GLY A 36 -11.44 9.96 -13.15
N VAL A 37 -10.29 9.72 -12.51
CA VAL A 37 -10.04 8.54 -11.70
C VAL A 37 -10.13 8.91 -10.21
N PRO A 38 -10.94 8.22 -9.40
CA PRO A 38 -10.96 8.42 -7.95
C PRO A 38 -9.62 8.07 -7.32
N VAL A 39 -9.08 8.99 -6.51
CA VAL A 39 -7.82 8.82 -5.78
C VAL A 39 -8.00 9.14 -4.31
N PHE A 40 -7.17 8.55 -3.47
CA PHE A 40 -6.96 8.92 -2.07
C PHE A 40 -5.45 8.89 -1.78
N PHE A 41 -5.04 9.52 -0.68
CA PHE A 41 -3.63 9.69 -0.35
C PHE A 41 -3.26 9.02 0.97
N GLN A 42 -2.03 8.53 1.05
CA GLN A 42 -1.38 8.15 2.30
C GLN A 42 -0.17 9.05 2.51
N ALA A 43 -0.05 9.65 3.69
CA ALA A 43 1.18 10.32 4.10
C ALA A 43 2.14 9.23 4.59
N LEU A 44 3.37 9.20 4.07
CA LEU A 44 4.39 8.20 4.41
C LEU A 44 5.50 8.84 5.26
N ASP A 45 6.15 8.03 6.09
CA ASP A 45 7.39 8.41 6.77
C ASP A 45 8.64 8.05 5.95
N GLU A 46 9.83 8.27 6.52
CA GLU A 46 11.13 7.94 5.90
C GLU A 46 11.33 6.43 5.63
N ASP A 47 10.54 5.60 6.28
CA ASP A 47 10.57 4.15 6.14
C ASP A 47 9.51 3.62 5.16
N ASN A 48 8.90 4.49 4.35
CA ASN A 48 7.82 4.16 3.42
C ASN A 48 6.60 3.52 4.13
N MET A 49 6.39 3.81 5.42
CA MET A 49 5.21 3.36 6.14
C MET A 49 4.16 4.45 6.21
N ALA A 50 2.90 4.08 6.06
CA ALA A 50 1.82 5.02 6.23
C ALA A 50 1.80 5.58 7.66
N VAL A 51 1.64 6.90 7.73
CA VAL A 51 1.41 7.67 8.95
C VAL A 51 -0.07 8.03 9.07
N ARG A 52 -0.74 8.25 7.94
CA ARG A 52 -2.19 8.53 7.89
C ARG A 52 -2.75 8.22 6.52
N THR A 53 -3.96 7.67 6.48
CA THR A 53 -4.67 7.36 5.23
C THR A 53 -5.90 8.26 5.08
N MET A 54 -6.07 8.86 3.91
CA MET A 54 -7.31 9.51 3.52
C MET A 54 -8.40 8.43 3.35
N ARG A 55 -9.48 8.53 4.16
CA ARG A 55 -10.63 7.60 4.13
C ARG A 55 -11.81 8.14 3.30
N THR A 56 -11.49 8.96 2.31
CA THR A 56 -12.43 9.52 1.34
C THR A 56 -11.75 9.51 -0.03
N LEU A 57 -12.51 9.78 -1.09
CA LEU A 57 -11.99 9.85 -2.44
C LEU A 57 -12.06 11.29 -2.95
N THR A 58 -11.12 11.65 -3.81
CA THR A 58 -11.18 12.87 -4.61
C THR A 58 -10.83 12.56 -6.06
N TYR A 59 -11.06 13.50 -6.96
CA TYR A 59 -10.72 13.38 -8.37
C TYR A 59 -10.59 14.78 -8.97
N VAL A 60 -9.93 14.86 -10.12
CA VAL A 60 -9.78 16.10 -10.88
C VAL A 60 -10.26 15.90 -12.31
N GLN A 61 -10.74 16.97 -12.92
CA GLN A 61 -11.04 17.05 -14.35
C GLN A 61 -9.79 17.37 -15.17
N PRO A 62 -9.78 17.15 -16.50
CA PRO A 62 -8.66 17.54 -17.35
C PRO A 62 -8.30 19.02 -17.18
N GLY A 63 -7.03 19.31 -16.90
CA GLY A 63 -6.51 20.67 -16.68
C GLY A 63 -6.89 21.31 -15.34
N GLN A 64 -7.61 20.61 -14.46
CA GLN A 64 -7.97 21.13 -13.15
C GLN A 64 -6.81 20.98 -12.15
N SER A 65 -6.56 22.03 -11.37
CA SER A 65 -5.79 21.94 -10.13
C SER A 65 -6.72 21.95 -8.92
N LEU A 66 -6.50 21.02 -7.99
CA LEU A 66 -7.21 20.93 -6.72
C LEU A 66 -6.22 21.12 -5.58
N SER A 67 -6.54 21.98 -4.62
CA SER A 67 -5.73 22.24 -3.43
C SER A 67 -6.48 21.91 -2.15
N CYS A 68 -5.77 21.39 -1.15
CA CYS A 68 -6.25 21.28 0.23
C CYS A 68 -5.30 22.03 1.18
N ILE A 69 -5.82 22.43 2.35
CA ILE A 69 -5.03 23.11 3.38
C ILE A 69 -4.03 22.15 4.04
N GLY A 70 -4.49 20.93 4.30
CA GLY A 70 -3.73 19.89 4.97
C GLY A 70 -4.54 18.60 5.08
N CYS A 71 -3.95 17.58 5.66
CA CYS A 71 -4.56 16.26 5.81
C CYS A 71 -5.74 16.31 6.81
N HIS A 72 -6.96 16.35 6.27
CA HIS A 72 -8.23 16.40 7.04
C HIS A 72 -8.57 17.77 7.66
N GLU A 73 -8.04 18.85 7.08
CA GLU A 73 -8.42 20.23 7.39
C GLU A 73 -9.77 20.62 6.77
N SER A 74 -10.39 21.68 7.29
CA SER A 74 -11.71 22.16 6.80
C SER A 74 -11.63 22.66 5.36
N ARG A 75 -12.55 22.17 4.52
CA ARG A 75 -12.68 22.56 3.11
C ARG A 75 -13.35 23.92 2.93
N ASP A 76 -14.08 24.39 3.94
CA ASP A 76 -14.81 25.66 3.94
C ASP A 76 -13.98 26.81 4.53
N SER A 77 -12.68 26.58 4.68
CA SER A 77 -11.73 27.54 5.23
C SER A 77 -10.65 27.89 4.22
N THR A 78 -9.96 28.99 4.45
CA THR A 78 -8.78 29.40 3.71
C THR A 78 -7.56 29.20 4.62
N PRO A 79 -6.43 28.67 4.11
CA PRO A 79 -5.24 28.51 4.93
C PRO A 79 -4.78 29.88 5.43
N VAL A 80 -4.37 29.97 6.70
CA VAL A 80 -3.63 31.14 7.16
C VAL A 80 -2.24 31.07 6.55
N VAL A 81 -2.00 31.87 5.51
CA VAL A 81 -0.75 31.82 4.75
C VAL A 81 0.35 32.57 5.49
N TYR A 82 1.08 31.87 6.37
CA TYR A 82 2.31 32.40 6.99
C TYR A 82 3.51 32.32 6.05
N ARG A 83 3.53 31.33 5.15
CA ARG A 83 4.55 31.12 4.11
C ARG A 83 3.90 30.47 2.89
N PHE A 84 4.30 30.91 1.70
CA PHE A 84 3.83 30.29 0.46
C PHE A 84 4.45 28.89 0.29
N PRO A 85 3.66 27.82 0.10
CA PRO A 85 4.14 26.45 0.03
C PRO A 85 5.26 26.27 -1.00
N ALA A 86 6.32 25.54 -0.63
CA ALA A 86 7.44 25.29 -1.53
C ALA A 86 7.01 24.53 -2.80
N ALA A 87 6.17 23.51 -2.67
CA ALA A 87 5.73 22.68 -3.79
C ALA A 87 4.92 23.46 -4.85
N ALA A 88 4.22 24.52 -4.44
CA ALA A 88 3.44 25.38 -5.33
C ALA A 88 4.33 26.31 -6.20
N ARG A 89 5.65 26.35 -5.98
CA ARG A 89 6.60 27.17 -6.75
C ARG A 89 7.20 26.45 -7.95
N ARG A 90 6.91 25.16 -8.10
CA ARG A 90 7.44 24.29 -9.16
C ARG A 90 6.30 23.59 -9.89
N ALA A 91 6.64 23.00 -11.04
CA ALA A 91 5.74 22.11 -11.74
C ALA A 91 5.31 20.93 -10.84
N PRO A 92 4.10 20.36 -11.06
CA PRO A 92 3.68 19.17 -10.34
C PRO A 92 4.70 18.04 -10.54
N SER A 93 5.03 17.32 -9.48
CA SER A 93 5.80 16.08 -9.57
C SER A 93 5.01 15.04 -10.38
N LEU A 94 5.72 14.27 -11.19
CA LEU A 94 5.22 13.00 -11.70
C LEU A 94 5.32 11.94 -10.61
N LEU A 95 4.49 10.91 -10.69
CA LEU A 95 4.44 9.81 -9.72
C LEU A 95 5.56 8.82 -10.03
N THR A 96 6.34 8.47 -9.02
CA THR A 96 7.28 7.35 -9.10
C THR A 96 6.49 6.05 -8.95
N PRO A 97 6.52 5.14 -9.94
CA PRO A 97 5.83 3.85 -9.82
C PRO A 97 6.31 3.05 -8.61
N GLU A 98 5.40 2.31 -8.00
CA GLU A 98 5.72 1.36 -6.92
C GLU A 98 6.13 -0.02 -7.45
N ALA A 99 6.53 -0.89 -6.53
CA ALA A 99 6.95 -2.27 -6.82
C ALA A 99 5.93 -3.06 -7.68
N GLU A 100 6.43 -4.05 -8.41
CA GLU A 100 5.57 -4.97 -9.17
C GLU A 100 4.50 -5.61 -8.27
N GLY A 101 3.28 -5.72 -8.80
CA GLY A 101 2.14 -6.22 -8.04
C GLY A 101 1.42 -5.16 -7.21
N THR A 102 1.76 -3.88 -7.34
CA THR A 102 0.96 -2.77 -6.80
C THR A 102 -0.05 -2.18 -7.80
N TRP A 103 0.10 -2.51 -9.10
CA TRP A 103 -0.77 -2.05 -10.18
C TRP A 103 -1.25 -3.21 -11.09
N PRO A 104 -2.47 -3.73 -10.88
CA PRO A 104 -3.26 -3.60 -9.66
C PRO A 104 -2.57 -4.31 -8.48
N LEU A 105 -3.09 -4.15 -7.27
CA LEU A 105 -2.63 -4.94 -6.12
C LEU A 105 -2.76 -6.44 -6.43
N ARG A 106 -1.68 -7.19 -6.27
CA ARG A 106 -1.62 -8.63 -6.56
C ARG A 106 -0.69 -9.28 -5.55
N TYR A 107 -1.26 -9.95 -4.54
CA TYR A 107 -0.47 -10.58 -3.48
C TYR A 107 0.55 -11.59 -4.03
N ASP A 108 0.15 -12.34 -5.06
CA ASP A 108 0.99 -13.33 -5.74
C ASP A 108 2.18 -12.73 -6.50
N ARG A 109 2.14 -11.44 -6.86
CA ARG A 109 3.24 -10.72 -7.51
C ARG A 109 4.01 -9.81 -6.54
N LEU A 110 3.32 -9.28 -5.55
CA LEU A 110 3.86 -8.31 -4.61
C LEU A 110 4.58 -8.99 -3.43
N VAL A 111 3.90 -9.94 -2.77
CA VAL A 111 4.34 -10.52 -1.49
C VAL A 111 4.92 -11.92 -1.66
N GLN A 112 4.28 -12.79 -2.45
CA GLN A 112 4.73 -14.18 -2.60
C GLN A 112 6.21 -14.29 -3.00
N PRO A 113 6.76 -13.46 -3.93
CA PRO A 113 8.19 -13.54 -4.28
C PRO A 113 9.13 -13.26 -3.10
N VAL A 114 8.74 -12.39 -2.16
CA VAL A 114 9.49 -12.14 -0.92
C VAL A 114 9.52 -13.40 -0.05
N LEU A 115 8.37 -14.07 0.07
CA LEU A 115 8.24 -15.31 0.85
C LEU A 115 9.01 -16.46 0.21
N ASP A 116 8.95 -16.59 -1.11
CA ASP A 116 9.66 -17.63 -1.86
C ASP A 116 11.17 -17.52 -1.66
N ALA A 117 11.70 -16.31 -1.70
CA ALA A 117 13.13 -16.05 -1.52
C ALA A 117 13.62 -16.31 -0.09
N SER A 118 12.82 -15.95 0.92
CA SER A 118 13.30 -15.84 2.31
C SER A 118 12.71 -16.86 3.27
N CYS A 119 11.49 -17.33 3.04
CA CYS A 119 10.67 -18.03 4.04
C CYS A 119 10.31 -19.47 3.63
N VAL A 120 9.93 -19.71 2.37
CA VAL A 120 9.36 -20.99 1.90
C VAL A 120 10.30 -22.17 2.11
N ARG A 121 11.62 -21.96 2.11
CA ARG A 121 12.60 -23.04 2.33
C ARG A 121 12.30 -23.85 3.61
N CYS A 122 11.86 -23.17 4.68
CA CYS A 122 11.53 -23.74 5.98
C CYS A 122 10.01 -23.87 6.18
N HIS A 123 9.25 -22.95 5.60
CA HIS A 123 7.79 -22.85 5.73
C HIS A 123 7.06 -23.56 4.58
N GLN A 124 7.36 -24.84 4.41
CA GLN A 124 6.73 -25.70 3.40
C GLN A 124 6.42 -27.09 3.96
N PRO A 125 5.38 -27.78 3.44
CA PRO A 125 5.06 -29.13 3.83
C PRO A 125 6.27 -30.08 3.67
N GLY A 126 6.53 -30.89 4.69
CA GLY A 126 7.62 -31.88 4.66
C GLY A 126 8.99 -31.34 5.08
N TYR A 127 9.12 -30.07 5.48
CA TYR A 127 10.34 -29.59 6.14
C TYR A 127 10.55 -30.29 7.50
N ASN A 128 11.83 -30.49 7.88
CA ASN A 128 12.20 -31.31 9.04
C ASN A 128 11.68 -30.75 10.37
N ASP A 129 11.62 -29.43 10.52
CA ASP A 129 10.98 -28.79 11.68
C ASP A 129 9.46 -28.75 11.45
N THR A 130 8.73 -29.55 12.23
CA THR A 130 7.27 -29.66 12.12
C THR A 130 6.54 -28.38 12.48
N ARG A 131 7.11 -27.53 13.34
CA ARG A 131 6.52 -26.24 13.69
C ARG A 131 6.65 -25.25 12.54
N ALA A 132 7.81 -25.20 11.88
CA ALA A 132 8.01 -24.37 10.69
C ALA A 132 7.13 -24.86 9.52
N ALA A 133 7.12 -26.18 9.27
CA ALA A 133 6.32 -26.79 8.21
C ALA A 133 4.80 -26.59 8.39
N ALA A 134 4.32 -26.48 9.64
CA ALA A 134 2.91 -26.23 9.94
C ALA A 134 2.45 -24.81 9.57
N PHE A 135 3.38 -23.85 9.51
CA PHE A 135 3.11 -22.49 9.06
C PHE A 135 3.44 -22.39 7.56
N ASP A 136 2.55 -22.93 6.72
CA ASP A 136 2.77 -23.08 5.28
C ASP A 136 2.69 -21.73 4.54
N LEU A 137 3.83 -21.31 3.96
CA LEU A 137 3.97 -20.08 3.19
C LEU A 137 4.14 -20.33 1.68
N THR A 138 3.85 -21.54 1.21
CA THR A 138 3.85 -21.84 -0.23
C THR A 138 2.70 -21.13 -0.95
N GLN A 139 2.84 -21.00 -2.26
CA GLN A 139 1.86 -20.36 -3.12
C GLN A 139 0.46 -20.99 -2.95
N GLY A 140 -0.56 -20.13 -2.81
CA GLY A 140 -1.95 -20.54 -2.60
C GLY A 140 -2.33 -20.78 -1.14
N LYS A 141 -1.37 -20.86 -0.21
CA LYS A 141 -1.60 -20.97 1.24
C LYS A 141 -1.17 -19.73 2.00
N SER A 142 -0.04 -19.15 1.60
CA SER A 142 0.64 -18.08 2.34
C SER A 142 -0.25 -16.89 2.73
N TYR A 143 -1.16 -16.44 1.84
CA TYR A 143 -2.05 -15.32 2.15
C TYR A 143 -2.89 -15.62 3.40
N ASP A 144 -3.58 -16.75 3.43
CA ASP A 144 -4.46 -17.11 4.54
C ASP A 144 -3.65 -17.39 5.81
N THR A 145 -2.46 -17.98 5.66
CA THR A 145 -1.50 -18.19 6.73
C THR A 145 -1.05 -16.87 7.38
N LEU A 146 -0.65 -15.87 6.58
CA LEU A 146 -0.22 -14.55 7.09
C LEU A 146 -1.38 -13.76 7.69
N ILE A 147 -2.56 -13.77 7.06
CA ILE A 147 -3.75 -13.09 7.60
C ILE A 147 -4.21 -13.72 8.92
N GLY A 148 -3.99 -15.03 9.10
CA GLY A 148 -4.31 -15.76 10.33
C GLY A 148 -3.25 -15.64 11.44
N TYR A 149 -2.09 -15.05 11.17
CA TYR A 149 -0.98 -14.93 12.12
C TYR A 149 -1.35 -14.13 13.38
N ALA A 150 -0.76 -14.52 14.52
CA ALA A 150 -0.86 -13.84 15.82
C ALA A 150 -2.30 -13.47 16.24
N ASP A 151 -3.20 -14.45 16.24
CA ASP A 151 -4.62 -14.31 16.55
C ASP A 151 -5.38 -13.40 15.57
N ASN A 152 -5.08 -13.56 14.26
CA ASN A 152 -5.62 -12.74 13.17
C ASN A 152 -5.27 -11.24 13.30
N ASP A 153 -4.04 -10.93 13.71
CA ASP A 153 -3.57 -9.55 13.93
C ASP A 153 -3.75 -8.69 12.67
N LEU A 154 -3.18 -9.12 11.54
CA LEU A 154 -3.29 -8.42 10.26
C LEU A 154 -4.73 -8.31 9.78
N ARG A 155 -5.56 -9.35 9.99
CA ARG A 155 -6.99 -9.30 9.65
C ARG A 155 -7.67 -8.16 10.39
N THR A 156 -7.45 -8.03 11.69
CA THR A 156 -8.07 -6.99 12.51
C THR A 156 -7.56 -5.60 12.12
N LEU A 157 -6.26 -5.45 11.88
CA LEU A 157 -5.66 -4.16 11.52
C LEU A 157 -6.08 -3.69 10.12
N ALA A 158 -6.13 -4.60 9.15
CA ALA A 158 -6.46 -4.31 7.75
C ALA A 158 -7.98 -4.20 7.50
N PHE A 159 -8.82 -4.65 8.43
CA PHE A 159 -10.27 -4.50 8.32
C PHE A 159 -10.65 -3.03 8.15
N GLU A 160 -11.72 -2.78 7.41
CA GLU A 160 -12.14 -1.43 7.06
C GLU A 160 -12.46 -0.59 8.32
N LYS A 161 -12.00 0.68 8.30
CA LYS A 161 -12.19 1.66 9.37
C LYS A 161 -12.80 2.93 8.79
N ASN A 162 -13.76 3.50 9.50
CA ASN A 162 -14.41 4.78 9.15
C ASN A 162 -13.51 6.01 9.37
N ARG A 163 -12.42 5.87 10.13
CA ARG A 163 -11.52 6.96 10.50
C ARG A 163 -10.07 6.49 10.42
N SER A 164 -9.17 7.42 10.09
CA SER A 164 -7.72 7.23 10.20
C SER A 164 -7.15 8.21 11.21
N GLU A 165 -6.60 7.66 12.29
CA GLU A 165 -5.77 8.40 13.23
C GLU A 165 -4.33 8.45 12.74
N VAL A 166 -3.59 9.48 13.16
CA VAL A 166 -2.15 9.58 12.92
C VAL A 166 -1.46 8.44 13.65
N GLY A 167 -0.68 7.63 12.94
CA GLY A 167 0.05 6.47 13.46
C GLY A 167 -0.79 5.18 13.59
N ASP A 168 -2.10 5.21 13.29
CA ASP A 168 -2.94 4.00 13.26
C ASP A 168 -3.02 3.42 11.84
N CYS A 169 -1.86 2.95 11.35
CA CYS A 169 -1.70 2.32 10.04
C CYS A 169 -1.25 0.86 10.19
N VAL A 170 -1.62 0.02 9.21
CA VAL A 170 -1.56 -1.44 9.33
C VAL A 170 -0.13 -1.93 9.49
N ALA A 171 0.80 -1.47 8.64
CA ALA A 171 2.19 -1.89 8.68
C ALA A 171 2.83 -1.52 10.02
N ARG A 172 2.62 -0.28 10.47
CA ARG A 172 3.17 0.25 11.73
C ARG A 172 2.70 -0.53 12.96
N GLN A 173 1.46 -0.99 12.96
CA GLN A 173 0.86 -1.71 14.10
C GLN A 173 1.02 -3.22 14.00
N SER A 174 1.55 -3.74 12.88
CA SER A 174 1.61 -5.16 12.58
C SER A 174 2.58 -5.90 13.51
N LYS A 175 2.08 -6.92 14.22
CA LYS A 175 2.94 -7.87 14.94
C LYS A 175 3.84 -8.65 14.00
N LEU A 176 3.38 -8.94 12.77
CA LEU A 176 4.20 -9.62 11.77
C LEU A 176 5.40 -8.77 11.38
N LEU A 177 5.18 -7.50 11.02
CA LEU A 177 6.27 -6.62 10.64
C LEU A 177 7.25 -6.42 11.82
N ALA A 178 6.72 -6.14 13.01
CA ALA A 178 7.53 -6.01 14.22
C ALA A 178 8.36 -7.25 14.53
N PHE A 179 7.81 -8.45 14.31
CA PHE A 179 8.53 -9.73 14.44
C PHE A 179 9.66 -9.86 13.42
N LEU A 180 9.39 -9.54 12.15
CA LEU A 180 10.37 -9.64 11.06
C LEU A 180 11.51 -8.63 11.17
N THR A 181 11.25 -7.47 11.78
CA THR A 181 12.24 -6.40 11.97
C THR A 181 12.86 -6.39 13.37
N ALA A 182 12.59 -7.39 14.21
CA ALA A 182 13.21 -7.52 15.52
C ALA A 182 14.74 -7.73 15.38
N GLU A 183 15.50 -7.26 16.37
CA GLU A 183 16.95 -7.45 16.41
C GLU A 183 17.31 -8.94 16.32
N GLY A 184 18.22 -9.30 15.40
CA GLY A 184 18.61 -10.68 15.13
C GLY A 184 17.74 -11.40 14.09
N GLY A 185 16.63 -10.79 13.64
CA GLY A 185 15.73 -11.35 12.63
C GLY A 185 15.04 -12.65 13.07
N HIS A 186 14.41 -13.32 12.12
CA HIS A 186 13.80 -14.63 12.35
C HIS A 186 14.77 -15.74 11.92
N GLU A 187 15.36 -16.47 12.88
CA GLU A 187 16.32 -17.55 12.60
C GLU A 187 17.50 -17.10 11.70
N GLY A 188 17.98 -15.87 11.91
CA GLY A 188 19.04 -15.26 11.11
C GLY A 188 18.62 -14.80 9.71
N ALA A 189 17.34 -14.92 9.34
CA ALA A 189 16.81 -14.33 8.13
C ALA A 189 16.60 -12.82 8.32
N THR A 190 17.17 -12.03 7.41
CA THR A 190 17.00 -10.58 7.32
C THR A 190 16.49 -10.22 5.94
N LEU A 191 15.46 -9.37 5.89
CA LEU A 191 14.92 -8.86 4.64
C LEU A 191 15.66 -7.59 4.23
N ASP A 192 15.88 -7.41 2.93
CA ASP A 192 16.37 -6.16 2.38
C ASP A 192 15.26 -5.09 2.35
N ARG A 193 15.64 -3.85 2.02
CA ARG A 193 14.71 -2.71 2.01
C ARG A 193 13.57 -2.92 1.01
N GLU A 194 13.85 -3.46 -0.17
CA GLU A 194 12.81 -3.70 -1.19
C GLU A 194 11.78 -4.73 -0.70
N SER A 195 12.23 -5.84 -0.13
CA SER A 195 11.37 -6.88 0.44
C SER A 195 10.51 -6.34 1.58
N LEU A 196 11.08 -5.51 2.46
CA LEU A 196 10.33 -4.86 3.53
C LEU A 196 9.30 -3.88 2.96
N ASP A 197 9.66 -3.08 1.97
CA ASP A 197 8.76 -2.09 1.38
C ASP A 197 7.58 -2.76 0.64
N ARG A 198 7.80 -3.90 -0.03
CA ARG A 198 6.73 -4.75 -0.59
C ARG A 198 5.74 -5.23 0.47
N LEU A 199 6.23 -5.64 1.65
CA LEU A 199 5.36 -6.06 2.76
C LEU A 199 4.60 -4.87 3.36
N LYS A 200 5.26 -3.73 3.57
CA LYS A 200 4.64 -2.52 4.11
C LYS A 200 3.52 -2.02 3.21
N VAL A 201 3.77 -1.86 1.91
CA VAL A 201 2.76 -1.37 0.96
C VAL A 201 1.59 -2.34 0.87
N TRP A 202 1.81 -3.65 0.90
CA TRP A 202 0.72 -4.63 0.97
C TRP A 202 -0.12 -4.45 2.24
N MET A 203 0.51 -4.35 3.41
CA MET A 203 -0.18 -4.14 4.68
C MET A 203 -0.98 -2.83 4.68
N ASP A 204 -0.35 -1.72 4.32
CA ASP A 204 -0.97 -0.38 4.34
C ASP A 204 -1.99 -0.16 3.23
N THR A 205 -2.06 -1.03 2.24
CA THR A 205 -3.14 -1.11 1.25
C THR A 205 -4.20 -2.16 1.60
N TYR A 206 -4.42 -2.37 2.90
CA TYR A 206 -5.46 -3.24 3.46
C TYR A 206 -5.25 -4.73 3.16
N ALA A 207 -3.99 -5.15 3.05
CA ALA A 207 -3.60 -6.53 2.83
C ALA A 207 -4.40 -7.21 1.70
N HIS A 208 -4.61 -6.53 0.57
CA HIS A 208 -5.40 -7.08 -0.54
C HIS A 208 -4.82 -8.38 -1.05
N ARG A 209 -5.70 -9.32 -1.39
CA ARG A 209 -5.36 -10.50 -2.18
C ARG A 209 -5.20 -10.10 -3.65
N GLN A 210 -6.14 -9.31 -4.15
CA GLN A 210 -6.13 -8.77 -5.51
C GLN A 210 -6.87 -7.42 -5.57
N GLY A 211 -6.46 -6.56 -6.50
CA GLY A 211 -6.95 -5.19 -6.65
C GLY A 211 -7.96 -4.99 -7.79
N ALA A 212 -8.34 -6.06 -8.49
CA ALA A 212 -9.31 -6.03 -9.59
C ALA A 212 -10.37 -7.13 -9.43
N PHE A 213 -11.60 -6.86 -9.88
CA PHE A 213 -12.73 -7.77 -9.84
C PHE A 213 -12.76 -8.76 -11.03
N SER A 214 -12.06 -8.45 -12.12
CA SER A 214 -12.01 -9.29 -13.32
C SER A 214 -10.68 -9.14 -14.05
N ILE A 215 -10.38 -10.11 -14.93
CA ILE A 215 -9.23 -10.04 -15.85
C ILE A 215 -9.35 -8.82 -16.76
N GLU A 216 -10.55 -8.55 -17.29
CA GLU A 216 -10.80 -7.39 -18.13
C GLU A 216 -10.51 -6.06 -17.39
N GLN A 217 -10.85 -5.95 -16.11
CA GLN A 217 -10.48 -4.78 -15.31
C GLN A 217 -8.96 -4.68 -15.10
N GLU A 218 -8.26 -5.79 -14.90
CA GLU A 218 -6.80 -5.81 -14.81
C GLU A 218 -6.14 -5.34 -16.11
N GLU A 219 -6.67 -5.75 -17.28
CA GLU A 219 -6.22 -5.29 -18.60
C GLU A 219 -6.47 -3.79 -18.80
N GLN A 220 -7.64 -3.28 -18.38
CA GLN A 220 -7.95 -1.85 -18.43
C GLN A 220 -6.99 -1.02 -17.55
N LEU A 221 -6.65 -1.53 -16.35
CA LEU A 221 -5.69 -0.89 -15.46
C LEU A 221 -4.28 -0.91 -16.06
N ALA A 222 -3.87 -1.99 -16.73
CA ALA A 222 -2.59 -2.04 -17.44
C ALA A 222 -2.55 -1.02 -18.59
N ALA A 223 -3.59 -0.95 -19.42
CA ALA A 223 -3.69 0.03 -20.49
C ALA A 223 -3.67 1.49 -19.98
N LEU A 224 -4.29 1.76 -18.82
CA LEU A 224 -4.22 3.07 -18.17
C LEU A 224 -2.78 3.43 -17.77
N ARG A 225 -2.00 2.46 -17.29
CA ARG A 225 -0.58 2.66 -16.92
C ARG A 225 0.29 2.96 -18.14
N GLU A 226 0.05 2.30 -19.28
CA GLU A 226 0.80 2.53 -20.52
C GLU A 226 0.59 3.94 -21.09
N GLN A 227 -0.57 4.55 -20.83
CA GLN A 227 -0.94 5.88 -21.31
C GLN A 227 -0.63 6.99 -20.29
N ALA A 228 0.07 6.66 -19.20
CA ALA A 228 0.23 7.50 -18.04
C ALA A 228 1.28 8.62 -18.22
N ALA A 229 0.87 9.76 -18.77
CA ALA A 229 1.72 10.96 -18.82
C ALA A 229 2.03 11.60 -17.45
N TRP A 230 1.40 11.10 -16.37
CA TRP A 230 1.60 11.53 -14.98
C TRP A 230 2.56 10.63 -14.19
N LEU A 231 3.13 9.57 -14.82
CA LEU A 231 4.21 8.76 -14.25
C LEU A 231 5.58 9.32 -14.63
N SER A 232 6.56 9.19 -13.73
CA SER A 232 7.96 9.37 -14.10
C SER A 232 8.43 8.21 -14.96
N GLU A 233 9.39 8.48 -15.85
CA GLU A 233 10.18 7.41 -16.48
C GLU A 233 10.98 6.68 -15.38
N ASN A 234 11.05 5.35 -15.48
CA ASN A 234 11.87 4.51 -14.59
C ASN A 234 13.36 4.61 -14.96
#